data_AF-A0A6A4DV03-F1
#
_entry.id   AF-A0A6A4DV03-F1
#
_cell.length_a   1.000
_cell.length_b   1.000
_cell.length_c   1.000
_cell.angle_alpha   90.00
_cell.angle_beta   90.00
_cell.angle_gamma   90.00
#
_symmetry.space_group_name_H-M   'P 1'
#
loop_
_entity.id
_entity.type
_entity.pdbx_description
1 polymer ?
#
loop_
_entity_poly.entity_id
_entity_poly.type
_entity_poly.pdbx_seq_one_letter_code
_entity_poly.pdbx_strand_id
1 'polypeptide(L)'
;MVAEGDRDKTAFITKRGLVRFRRMPFGLSNAPVTFQRLMNGVLRGLTWTSCLVYLDDIIIFSKGGIGEHVVKLASVLERLSTAGLTLKLKKCVFATKAMEYLGHMPSADSVQPLDRLVTAVTEFARPSNPDEVRRFVHLAGYYRRFIPVFDRRAHD
;
A
#
# COMPACT_ATOMS: atom_id res chain seq x y z
N MET A 1 0.07 18.54 7.19
CA MET A 1 -0.71 19.72 6.72
C MET A 1 0.09 20.42 5.62
N VAL A 2 -0.50 21.34 4.85
CA VAL A 2 0.29 22.17 3.91
C VAL A 2 0.95 23.29 4.71
N ALA A 3 2.26 23.44 4.56
CA ALA A 3 3.03 24.52 5.18
C ALA A 3 2.46 25.88 4.74
N GLU A 4 2.42 26.85 5.64
CA GLU A 4 1.70 28.11 5.40
C GLU A 4 2.19 28.86 4.16
N GLY A 5 3.51 28.94 3.96
CA GLY A 5 4.12 29.56 2.77
C GLY A 5 3.91 28.79 1.46
N ASP A 6 3.43 27.55 1.52
CA ASP A 6 3.16 26.73 0.32
C ASP A 6 1.67 26.62 -0.01
N ARG A 7 0.76 27.17 0.82
CA ARG A 7 -0.69 27.04 0.60
C ARG A 7 -1.15 27.64 -0.71
N ASP A 8 -0.55 28.76 -1.14
CA ASP A 8 -0.95 29.45 -2.36
C ASP A 8 -0.61 28.65 -3.63
N LYS A 9 0.39 27.76 -3.57
CA LYS A 9 0.71 26.81 -4.65
C LYS A 9 -0.40 25.76 -4.85
N THR A 10 -1.32 25.63 -3.90
CA THR A 10 -2.45 24.70 -3.96
C THR A 10 -3.76 25.40 -4.32
N ALA A 11 -3.69 26.67 -4.75
CA ALA A 11 -4.89 27.44 -5.06
C ALA A 11 -5.58 26.93 -6.34
N PHE A 12 -6.91 26.95 -6.34
CA PHE A 12 -7.73 26.59 -7.49
C PHE A 12 -8.98 27.47 -7.58
N ILE A 13 -9.50 27.65 -8.79
CA ILE A 13 -10.64 28.52 -9.06
C ILE A 13 -11.94 27.71 -8.98
N THR A 14 -12.92 28.24 -8.26
CA THR A 14 -14.30 27.76 -8.26
C THR A 14 -15.20 28.83 -8.86
N LYS A 15 -16.46 28.50 -9.15
CA LYS A 15 -17.49 29.49 -9.54
C LYS A 15 -17.68 30.61 -8.50
N ARG A 16 -17.22 30.40 -7.26
CA ARG A 16 -17.32 31.35 -6.14
C ARG A 16 -16.01 32.09 -5.84
N GLY A 17 -14.98 31.89 -6.66
CA GLY A 17 -13.67 32.55 -6.52
C GLY A 17 -12.52 31.59 -6.24
N LEU A 18 -11.37 32.18 -5.93
CA LEU A 18 -10.11 31.48 -5.67
C LEU A 18 -10.09 30.94 -4.23
N VAL A 19 -9.80 29.66 -4.09
CA VAL A 19 -9.65 28.98 -2.80
C VAL A 19 -8.35 28.20 -2.76
N ARG A 20 -7.86 27.86 -1.57
CA ARG A 20 -6.60 27.13 -1.36
C ARG A 20 -6.75 26.03 -0.32
N PHE A 21 -5.94 24.98 -0.41
CA PHE A 21 -6.00 23.89 0.56
C PHE A 21 -5.25 24.22 1.85
N ARG A 22 -5.83 23.84 3.01
CA ARG A 22 -5.18 23.88 4.33
C ARG A 22 -4.54 22.54 4.72
N ARG A 23 -5.09 21.45 4.20
CA ARG A 23 -4.62 20.07 4.38
C ARG A 23 -4.05 19.58 3.05
N MET A 24 -3.23 18.55 3.09
CA MET A 24 -2.60 18.02 1.87
C MET A 24 -3.68 17.46 0.94
N PRO A 25 -3.87 18.03 -0.27
CA PRO A 25 -4.82 17.49 -1.24
C PRO A 25 -4.24 16.28 -1.97
N PHE A 26 -5.12 15.51 -2.59
CA PHE A 26 -4.73 14.49 -3.57
C PHE A 26 -4.14 15.14 -4.85
N GLY A 27 -3.31 14.40 -5.57
CA GLY A 27 -2.73 14.84 -6.85
C GLY A 27 -1.41 15.59 -6.75
N LEU A 28 -0.93 15.94 -5.55
CA LEU A 28 0.43 16.48 -5.39
C LEU A 28 1.46 15.36 -5.55
N SER A 29 2.48 15.58 -6.39
CA SER A 29 3.52 14.59 -6.70
C SER A 29 4.23 14.05 -5.45
N ASN A 30 4.41 14.89 -4.42
CA ASN A 30 5.10 14.53 -3.18
C ASN A 30 4.16 14.17 -2.02
N ALA A 31 2.84 14.15 -2.24
CA ALA A 31 1.89 13.78 -1.19
C ALA A 31 2.11 12.36 -0.64
N PRO A 32 2.30 11.31 -1.47
CA PRO A 32 2.51 9.95 -0.98
C PRO A 32 3.75 9.82 -0.10
N VAL A 33 4.88 10.39 -0.54
CA VAL A 33 6.15 10.35 0.22
C VAL A 33 6.03 11.11 1.53
N THR A 34 5.35 12.26 1.52
CA THR A 34 5.13 13.06 2.73
C THR A 34 4.24 12.31 3.72
N PHE A 35 3.19 11.64 3.24
CA PHE A 35 2.31 10.82 4.09
C PHE A 35 3.05 9.63 4.68
N GLN A 36 3.85 8.92 3.88
CA GLN A 36 4.67 7.80 4.37
C GLN A 36 5.61 8.24 5.50
N ARG A 37 6.26 9.41 5.38
CA ARG A 37 7.14 9.95 6.43
C ARG A 37 6.38 10.23 7.72
N LEU A 38 5.17 10.77 7.63
CA LEU A 38 4.29 10.96 8.78
C LEU A 38 3.98 9.62 9.45
N MET A 39 3.54 8.62 8.67
CA MET A 39 3.19 7.29 9.18
C MET A 39 4.37 6.57 9.84
N ASN A 40 5.56 6.66 9.24
CA ASN A 40 6.80 6.12 9.81
C ASN A 40 7.13 6.77 11.17
N GLY A 41 6.82 8.06 11.34
CA GLY A 41 6.98 8.77 12.61
C GLY A 41 5.95 8.35 13.66
N VAL A 42 4.67 8.30 13.28
CA VAL A 42 3.55 7.95 14.17
C VAL A 42 3.67 6.52 14.70
N LEU A 43 4.04 5.56 13.84
CA LEU A 43 4.13 4.14 14.16
C LEU A 43 5.55 3.69 14.53
N ARG A 44 6.46 4.64 14.77
CA ARG A 44 7.85 4.35 15.13
C ARG A 44 7.90 3.41 16.34
N GLY A 45 8.67 2.33 16.23
CA GLY A 45 8.80 1.29 17.26
C GLY A 45 7.74 0.18 17.18
N LEU A 46 6.63 0.39 16.46
CA LEU A 46 5.64 -0.64 16.15
C LEU A 46 5.82 -1.23 14.74
N THR A 47 6.44 -0.46 13.84
CA THR A 47 6.77 -0.95 12.50
C THR A 47 7.73 -2.13 12.57
N TRP A 48 7.48 -3.16 11.77
CA TRP A 48 8.23 -4.43 11.70
C TRP A 48 8.09 -5.37 12.91
N THR A 49 7.49 -4.90 14.02
CA THR A 49 7.25 -5.72 15.23
C THR A 49 5.79 -6.11 15.38
N SER A 50 4.90 -5.14 15.16
CA SER A 50 3.44 -5.29 15.33
C SER A 50 2.66 -4.90 14.08
N CYS A 51 3.22 -4.02 13.24
CA CYS A 51 2.56 -3.58 12.02
C CYS A 51 3.51 -3.31 10.85
N LEU A 52 2.96 -3.36 9.64
CA LEU A 52 3.56 -2.83 8.42
C LEU A 52 2.71 -1.65 7.95
N VAL A 53 3.34 -0.65 7.33
CA VAL A 53 2.65 0.52 6.82
C VAL A 53 3.14 0.88 5.43
N TYR A 54 2.20 1.09 4.51
CA TYR A 54 2.46 1.59 3.17
C TYR A 54 1.38 2.60 2.80
N LEU A 55 1.79 3.86 2.64
CA LEU A 55 0.90 4.99 2.42
C LEU A 55 -0.25 4.98 3.45
N ASP A 56 -1.49 4.79 2.97
CA ASP A 56 -2.70 4.83 3.76
C ASP A 56 -3.06 3.46 4.39
N ASP A 57 -2.38 2.38 3.99
CA ASP A 57 -2.68 1.02 4.42
C ASP A 57 -1.75 0.56 5.56
N ILE A 58 -2.37 -0.01 6.61
CA ILE A 58 -1.67 -0.53 7.78
C ILE A 58 -2.07 -1.99 7.97
N ILE A 59 -1.11 -2.92 7.94
CA ILE A 59 -1.33 -4.29 8.39
C ILE A 59 -0.87 -4.41 9.83
N ILE A 60 -1.68 -5.04 10.65
CA ILE A 60 -1.32 -5.43 12.01
C ILE A 60 -1.23 -6.94 12.04
N PHE A 61 -0.14 -7.49 12.55
CA PHE A 61 0.12 -8.92 12.54
C PHE A 61 0.63 -9.43 13.90
N SER A 62 0.25 -10.65 14.23
CA SER A 62 0.63 -11.35 15.46
C SER A 62 0.90 -12.82 15.13
N LYS A 63 1.83 -13.43 15.87
CA LYS A 63 2.11 -14.87 15.77
C LYS A 63 1.37 -15.67 16.85
N GLY A 64 1.00 -15.04 17.96
CA GLY A 64 0.20 -15.66 19.01
C GLY A 64 -1.31 -15.57 18.77
N GLY A 65 -2.06 -15.89 19.82
CA GLY A 65 -3.52 -15.92 19.81
C GLY A 65 -4.16 -14.52 19.73
N ILE A 66 -5.50 -14.52 19.65
CA ILE A 66 -6.31 -13.29 19.50
C ILE A 66 -6.02 -12.24 20.57
N GLY A 67 -5.68 -12.64 21.80
CA GLY A 67 -5.34 -11.72 22.89
C GLY A 67 -4.12 -10.84 22.57
N GLU A 68 -3.04 -11.43 22.03
CA GLU A 68 -1.86 -10.66 21.59
C GLU A 68 -2.24 -9.71 20.45
N HIS A 69 -3.06 -10.18 19.52
CA HIS A 69 -3.52 -9.37 18.38
C HIS A 69 -4.30 -8.14 18.83
N VAL A 70 -5.21 -8.30 19.79
CA VAL A 70 -6.01 -7.21 20.36
C VAL A 70 -5.11 -6.16 21.03
N VAL A 71 -4.08 -6.58 21.76
CA VAL A 71 -3.12 -5.65 22.38
C VAL A 71 -2.37 -4.85 21.32
N LYS A 72 -1.85 -5.52 20.27
CA LYS A 72 -1.16 -4.84 19.15
C LYS A 72 -2.08 -3.88 18.41
N LEU A 73 -3.32 -4.30 18.14
CA LEU A 73 -4.34 -3.46 17.53
C LEU A 73 -4.59 -2.21 18.35
N ALA A 74 -4.77 -2.36 19.68
CA ALA A 74 -5.00 -1.24 20.58
C ALA A 74 -3.84 -0.24 20.54
N SER A 75 -2.58 -0.71 20.60
CA SER A 75 -1.40 0.16 20.53
C SER A 75 -1.31 0.94 19.21
N VAL A 76 -1.65 0.31 18.08
CA VAL A 76 -1.66 1.01 16.78
C VAL A 76 -2.78 2.05 16.73
N LEU A 77 -4.00 1.69 17.14
CA LEU A 77 -5.14 2.63 17.15
C LEU A 77 -4.90 3.82 18.08
N GLU A 78 -4.26 3.59 19.23
CA GLU A 78 -3.86 4.64 20.16
C GLU A 78 -2.89 5.63 19.50
N ARG A 79 -1.82 5.14 18.84
CA ARG A 79 -0.87 5.99 18.11
C ARG A 79 -1.54 6.84 17.03
N LEU A 80 -2.45 6.25 16.27
CA LEU A 80 -3.21 6.96 15.23
C LEU A 80 -4.10 8.04 15.85
N SER A 81 -4.81 7.71 16.92
CA SER A 81 -5.68 8.63 17.66
C SER A 81 -4.90 9.82 18.23
N THR A 82 -3.76 9.57 18.90
CA THR A 82 -2.88 10.62 19.43
C THR A 82 -2.33 11.53 18.33
N ALA A 83 -2.06 10.98 17.14
CA ALA A 83 -1.62 11.75 15.98
C ALA A 83 -2.76 12.52 15.27
N GLY A 84 -4.01 12.34 15.70
CA GLY A 84 -5.18 12.94 15.07
C GLY A 84 -5.53 12.35 13.70
N LEU A 85 -5.11 11.11 13.44
CA LEU A 85 -5.42 10.36 12.23
C LEU A 85 -6.74 9.58 12.40
N THR A 86 -7.52 9.51 11.33
CA THR A 86 -8.80 8.82 11.31
C THR A 86 -8.78 7.65 10.34
N LEU A 87 -9.50 6.59 10.70
CA LEU A 87 -9.66 5.39 9.86
C LEU A 87 -11.07 5.35 9.28
N LYS A 88 -11.17 4.93 8.01
CA LYS A 88 -12.45 4.67 7.39
C LYS A 88 -12.92 3.25 7.74
N LEU A 89 -13.69 3.12 8.82
CA LEU A 89 -14.11 1.82 9.37
C LEU A 89 -14.70 0.85 8.34
N LYS A 90 -15.49 1.35 7.37
CA LYS A 90 -16.07 0.55 6.27
C LYS A 90 -15.02 -0.15 5.38
N LYS A 91 -13.76 0.31 5.40
CA LYS A 91 -12.63 -0.28 4.67
C LYS A 91 -11.72 -1.11 5.56
N CYS A 92 -11.92 -1.09 6.88
CA CYS A 92 -11.12 -1.86 7.81
C CYS A 92 -11.63 -3.29 7.86
N VAL A 93 -10.71 -4.25 7.88
CA VAL A 93 -10.98 -5.67 8.07
C VAL A 93 -10.15 -6.12 9.26
N PHE A 94 -10.78 -6.81 10.21
CA PHE A 94 -10.18 -7.14 11.50
C PHE A 94 -10.10 -8.64 11.71
N ALA A 95 -9.06 -9.07 12.44
CA ALA A 95 -8.92 -10.43 12.99
C ALA A 95 -9.18 -11.56 11.98
N THR A 96 -8.71 -11.39 10.73
CA THR A 96 -8.77 -12.42 9.70
C THR A 96 -7.49 -13.24 9.68
N LYS A 97 -7.61 -14.52 9.27
CA LYS A 97 -6.46 -15.42 9.06
C LYS A 97 -5.72 -15.16 7.75
N ALA A 98 -6.38 -14.52 6.78
CA ALA A 98 -5.82 -14.15 5.49
C ALA A 98 -6.44 -12.84 4.98
N MET A 99 -5.64 -12.01 4.31
CA MET A 99 -6.07 -10.73 3.76
C MET A 99 -5.25 -10.40 2.51
N GLU A 100 -5.84 -9.74 1.53
CA GLU A 100 -5.06 -9.15 0.43
C GLU A 100 -4.38 -7.84 0.90
N TYR A 101 -3.08 -7.72 0.68
CA TYR A 101 -2.32 -6.50 0.92
C TYR A 101 -1.34 -6.22 -0.21
N LEU A 102 -1.41 -5.01 -0.79
CA LEU A 102 -0.56 -4.55 -1.90
C LEU A 102 -0.44 -5.54 -3.07
N GLY A 103 -1.47 -6.32 -3.32
CA GLY A 103 -1.45 -7.32 -4.38
C GLY A 103 -0.78 -8.65 -4.02
N HIS A 104 -0.69 -8.96 -2.73
CA HIS A 104 -0.26 -10.26 -2.22
C HIS A 104 -1.27 -10.79 -1.21
N MET A 105 -1.37 -12.10 -1.06
CA MET A 105 -2.11 -12.73 0.03
C MET A 105 -1.10 -13.30 1.03
N PRO A 106 -0.76 -12.58 2.12
CA PRO A 106 0.03 -13.15 3.19
C PRO A 106 -0.84 -14.19 3.89
N SER A 107 -0.52 -15.46 3.71
CA SER A 107 -1.05 -16.56 4.52
C SER A 107 -0.03 -16.90 5.62
N ALA A 108 -0.48 -17.61 6.66
CA ALA A 108 0.36 -18.02 7.79
C ALA A 108 1.63 -18.79 7.36
N ASP A 109 1.55 -19.50 6.23
CA ASP A 109 2.61 -20.40 5.76
C ASP A 109 3.38 -19.90 4.52
N SER A 110 2.87 -18.88 3.80
CA SER A 110 3.53 -18.36 2.58
C SER A 110 2.93 -17.05 2.06
N VAL A 111 3.74 -16.28 1.33
CA VAL A 111 3.24 -15.22 0.44
C VAL A 111 2.84 -15.89 -0.86
N GLN A 112 1.54 -16.08 -1.07
CA GLN A 112 1.03 -16.64 -2.33
C GLN A 112 0.82 -15.51 -3.35
N PRO A 113 1.11 -15.75 -4.65
CA PRO A 113 0.62 -14.88 -5.70
C PRO A 113 -0.91 -14.91 -5.69
N LEU A 114 -1.56 -13.74 -5.79
CA LEU A 114 -3.02 -13.66 -5.91
C LEU A 114 -3.50 -14.34 -7.19
N ASP A 115 -4.69 -14.92 -7.16
CA ASP A 115 -5.33 -15.55 -8.32
C ASP A 115 -5.39 -14.61 -9.52
N ARG A 116 -5.68 -13.32 -9.31
CA ARG A 116 -5.66 -12.32 -10.40
C ARG A 116 -4.32 -12.22 -11.14
N LEU A 117 -3.21 -12.56 -10.49
CA LEU A 117 -1.87 -12.59 -11.09
C LEU A 117 -1.69 -13.82 -11.96
N VAL A 118 -2.14 -14.97 -11.45
CA VAL A 118 -2.16 -16.22 -12.20
C VAL A 118 -3.03 -16.03 -13.43
N THR A 119 -4.25 -15.54 -13.27
CA THR A 119 -5.17 -15.24 -14.38
C THR A 119 -4.55 -14.27 -15.39
N ALA A 120 -3.97 -13.15 -14.95
CA ALA A 120 -3.39 -12.16 -15.86
C ALA A 120 -2.22 -12.70 -16.72
N VAL A 121 -1.45 -13.66 -16.21
CA VAL A 121 -0.38 -14.32 -16.97
C VAL A 121 -0.95 -15.45 -17.85
N THR A 122 -1.90 -16.23 -17.33
CA THR A 122 -2.47 -17.38 -18.04
C THR A 122 -3.34 -16.95 -19.22
N GLU A 123 -4.04 -15.82 -19.08
CA GLU A 123 -4.89 -15.23 -20.10
C GLU A 123 -4.17 -14.20 -20.97
N PHE A 124 -2.86 -13.96 -20.75
CA PHE A 124 -2.11 -13.01 -21.57
C PHE A 124 -2.03 -13.55 -23.02
N ALA A 125 -2.65 -12.83 -23.94
CA ALA A 125 -2.63 -13.18 -25.36
C ALA A 125 -1.18 -13.27 -25.87
N ARG A 126 -0.88 -14.28 -26.69
CA ARG A 126 0.48 -14.50 -27.21
C ARG A 126 0.99 -13.20 -27.87
N PRO A 127 2.08 -12.60 -27.35
CA PRO A 127 2.58 -11.34 -27.89
C PRO A 127 2.93 -11.48 -29.37
N SER A 128 2.47 -10.54 -30.17
CA SER A 128 2.64 -10.52 -31.63
C SER A 128 3.62 -9.44 -32.10
N ASN A 129 3.93 -8.48 -31.23
CA ASN A 129 4.82 -7.36 -31.53
C ASN A 129 5.77 -7.02 -30.37
N PRO A 130 6.86 -6.26 -30.63
CA PRO A 130 7.86 -5.93 -29.62
C PRO A 130 7.32 -5.17 -28.40
N ASP A 131 6.29 -4.35 -28.56
CA ASP A 131 5.67 -3.60 -27.45
C ASP A 131 4.89 -4.53 -26.52
N GLU A 132 4.18 -5.51 -27.07
CA GLU A 132 3.48 -6.56 -26.32
C GLU A 132 4.47 -7.48 -25.60
N VAL A 133 5.59 -7.83 -26.24
CA VAL A 133 6.68 -8.59 -25.59
C VAL A 133 7.21 -7.79 -24.39
N ARG A 134 7.47 -6.49 -24.55
CA ARG A 134 7.96 -5.64 -23.45
C ARG A 134 6.93 -5.52 -22.31
N ARG A 135 5.64 -5.43 -22.62
CA ARG A 135 4.56 -5.46 -21.61
C ARG A 135 4.54 -6.78 -20.84
N PHE A 136 4.65 -7.91 -21.55
CA PHE A 136 4.69 -9.22 -20.92
C PHE A 136 5.92 -9.40 -20.02
N VAL A 137 7.10 -8.98 -20.48
CA VAL A 137 8.34 -9.05 -19.68
C VAL A 137 8.25 -8.18 -18.43
N HIS A 138 7.68 -6.97 -18.52
CA HIS A 138 7.45 -6.13 -17.33
C HIS A 138 6.47 -6.77 -16.34
N LEU A 139 5.37 -7.35 -16.85
CA LEU A 139 4.40 -8.08 -16.03
C LEU A 139 5.08 -9.25 -15.30
N ALA A 140 5.80 -10.10 -16.04
CA ALA A 140 6.48 -11.26 -15.48
C ALA A 140 7.63 -10.85 -14.53
N GLY A 141 8.33 -9.76 -14.83
CA GLY A 141 9.40 -9.20 -14.01
C GLY A 141 8.92 -8.69 -12.65
N TYR A 142 7.72 -8.11 -12.55
CA TYR A 142 7.12 -7.72 -11.26
C TYR A 142 6.96 -8.94 -10.33
N TYR A 143 6.73 -10.14 -10.88
CA TYR A 143 6.52 -11.38 -10.11
C TYR A 143 7.74 -12.32 -10.10
N ARG A 144 8.92 -11.87 -10.54
CA ARG A 144 10.14 -12.69 -10.67
C ARG A 144 10.49 -13.50 -9.42
N ARG A 145 10.11 -13.03 -8.23
CA ARG A 145 10.37 -13.71 -6.94
C ARG A 145 9.63 -15.05 -6.80
N PHE A 146 8.58 -15.28 -7.59
CA PHE A 146 7.78 -16.51 -7.60
C PHE A 146 8.08 -17.41 -8.81
N ILE A 147 8.93 -16.97 -9.74
CA ILE A 147 9.31 -17.72 -10.94
C ILE A 147 10.73 -18.27 -10.74
N PRO A 148 10.89 -19.58 -10.50
CA PRO A 148 12.20 -20.19 -10.43
C PRO A 148 12.95 -19.95 -11.74
N VAL A 149 14.18 -19.42 -11.66
CA VAL A 149 15.09 -19.26 -12.81
C VAL A 149 14.58 -18.27 -13.89
N PHE A 150 13.93 -17.17 -13.49
CA PHE A 150 13.45 -16.12 -14.40
C PHE A 150 14.55 -15.59 -15.35
N ASP A 151 15.76 -15.37 -14.84
CA ASP A 151 16.88 -14.80 -15.61
C ASP A 151 17.38 -15.70 -16.76
N ARG A 152 17.15 -17.02 -16.73
CA ARG A 152 17.51 -17.90 -17.88
C ARG A 152 16.43 -17.97 -18.95
N ARG A 153 15.15 -17.75 -18.59
CA ARG A 153 14.02 -17.98 -19.50
C ARG A 153 13.56 -16.73 -20.24
N ALA A 154 13.99 -15.54 -19.81
CA ALA A 154 13.58 -14.27 -20.42
C ALA A 154 14.45 -13.86 -21.63
N HIS A 155 15.50 -14.61 -21.95
CA HIS A 155 16.48 -14.32 -23.01
C HIS A 155 16.48 -15.32 -24.17
N ASP A 156 15.60 -16.34 -24.13
CA ASP A 156 15.35 -17.30 -25.22
C ASP A 156 14.05 -16.92 -25.97
#